data_AF-A0A7S1JDJ4-F1
#
_entry.id   AF-A0A7S1JDJ4-F1
#
_cell.length_a   1.000
_cell.length_b   1.000
_cell.length_c   1.000
_cell.angle_alpha   90.00
_cell.angle_beta   90.00
_cell.angle_gamma   90.00
#
_symmetry.space_group_name_H-M   'P 1'
#
loop_
_entity.id
_entity.type
_entity.pdbx_description
1 polymer ?
#
loop_
_entity_poly.entity_id
_entity_poly.type
_entity_poly.pdbx_seq_one_letter_code
_entity_poly.pdbx_strand_id
1 'polypeptide(L)'
;FFRFFQFQMMRRVLQAAAQRQYLQRMTIRTSEAVSPFHLAIPVHDLHVAKAFYGDVMGLPEGRSSTKWQDYNMFGNQLVAHWVGENYRGPAFYNPVDGDEVPVPHFGIALTVDQFHTLAGRLEAKGVAFIINPHLRFEGRPGEQWTMFFQDPSGNHLEFKAMTNPENLFIKYNVAEG
;
A
#
# COMPACT_ATOMS: atom_id res chain seq x y z
N PHE A 1 -52.66 -35.93 -10.54
CA PHE A 1 -51.94 -35.14 -11.57
C PHE A 1 -51.62 -33.71 -11.13
N PHE A 2 -52.57 -32.91 -10.65
CA PHE A 2 -52.34 -31.48 -10.31
C PHE A 2 -51.29 -31.22 -9.21
N ARG A 3 -51.29 -32.01 -8.12
CA ARG A 3 -50.32 -31.86 -7.01
C ARG A 3 -48.87 -32.16 -7.40
N PHE A 4 -48.65 -33.04 -8.37
CA PHE A 4 -47.30 -33.41 -8.82
C PHE A 4 -46.65 -32.26 -9.63
N PHE A 5 -47.43 -31.59 -10.47
CA PHE A 5 -46.98 -30.42 -11.22
C PHE A 5 -46.65 -29.23 -10.31
N GLN A 6 -47.47 -28.96 -9.29
CA GLN A 6 -47.17 -27.90 -8.33
C GLN A 6 -45.88 -28.17 -7.54
N PHE A 7 -45.62 -29.43 -7.16
CA PHE A 7 -44.40 -29.80 -6.45
C PHE A 7 -43.14 -29.65 -7.31
N GLN A 8 -43.20 -30.06 -8.58
CA GLN A 8 -42.08 -29.87 -9.52
C GLN A 8 -41.82 -28.39 -9.83
N MET A 9 -42.88 -27.59 -9.98
CA MET A 9 -42.76 -26.14 -10.20
C MET A 9 -42.13 -25.45 -8.99
N MET A 10 -42.56 -25.79 -7.77
CA MET A 10 -41.99 -25.24 -6.55
C MET A 10 -40.52 -25.63 -6.35
N ARG A 11 -40.13 -26.87 -6.69
CA ARG A 11 -38.71 -27.29 -6.70
C ARG A 11 -37.87 -26.50 -7.70
N ARG A 12 -38.37 -26.21 -8.90
CA ARG A 12 -37.66 -25.39 -9.89
C ARG A 12 -37.51 -23.95 -9.44
N VAL A 13 -38.52 -23.37 -8.81
CA VAL A 13 -38.45 -22.02 -8.23
C VAL A 13 -37.44 -21.97 -7.08
N LEU A 14 -37.42 -22.96 -6.19
CA LEU A 14 -36.46 -23.05 -5.09
C LEU A 14 -35.02 -23.27 -5.60
N GLN A 15 -34.82 -24.10 -6.62
CA GLN A 15 -33.51 -24.30 -7.25
C GLN A 15 -33.03 -23.03 -7.97
N ALA A 16 -33.91 -22.33 -8.69
CA ALA A 16 -33.57 -21.07 -9.34
C ALA A 16 -33.29 -19.95 -8.31
N ALA A 17 -33.99 -19.93 -7.18
CA ALA A 17 -33.71 -18.99 -6.08
C ALA A 17 -32.38 -19.31 -5.39
N ALA A 18 -32.07 -20.58 -5.13
CA ALA A 18 -30.79 -21.02 -4.59
C ALA A 18 -29.63 -20.75 -5.55
N GLN A 19 -29.84 -20.96 -6.86
CA GLN A 19 -28.86 -20.65 -7.90
C GLN A 19 -28.66 -19.15 -8.08
N ARG A 20 -29.73 -18.34 -7.98
CA ARG A 20 -29.62 -16.87 -7.93
C ARG A 20 -28.92 -16.38 -6.67
N GLN A 21 -29.19 -16.94 -5.50
CA GLN A 21 -28.46 -16.61 -4.28
C GLN A 21 -26.99 -17.06 -4.34
N TYR A 22 -26.72 -18.22 -4.93
CA TYR A 22 -25.35 -18.71 -5.14
C TYR A 22 -24.59 -17.81 -6.12
N LEU A 23 -25.21 -17.43 -7.24
CA LEU A 23 -24.63 -16.48 -8.19
C LEU A 23 -24.49 -15.09 -7.56
N GLN A 24 -25.46 -14.58 -6.79
CA GLN A 24 -25.32 -13.33 -6.04
C GLN A 24 -24.17 -13.40 -5.03
N ARG A 25 -24.00 -14.51 -4.30
CA ARG A 25 -22.86 -14.73 -3.39
C ARG A 25 -21.52 -14.85 -4.11
N MET A 26 -21.49 -15.40 -5.32
CA MET A 26 -20.30 -15.39 -6.19
C MET A 26 -20.01 -14.00 -6.78
N THR A 27 -21.05 -13.23 -7.11
CA THR A 27 -20.92 -11.87 -7.68
C THR A 27 -20.52 -10.86 -6.59
N ILE A 28 -20.94 -11.06 -5.33
CA ILE A 28 -20.48 -10.26 -4.18
C ILE A 28 -19.03 -10.60 -3.79
N ARG A 29 -18.47 -11.72 -4.29
CA ARG A 29 -17.06 -12.09 -4.12
C ARG A 29 -16.17 -11.69 -5.29
N THR A 30 -16.63 -10.83 -6.21
CA THR A 30 -15.69 -9.96 -6.92
C THR A 30 -15.37 -8.82 -5.96
N SER A 31 -14.13 -8.77 -5.48
CA SER A 31 -13.56 -7.76 -4.57
C SER A 31 -14.37 -6.45 -4.55
N GLU A 32 -14.94 -6.08 -3.40
CA GLU A 32 -15.31 -4.68 -3.21
C GLU A 32 -14.05 -3.87 -3.48
N ALA A 33 -14.09 -3.00 -4.50
CA ALA A 33 -12.96 -2.17 -4.84
C ALA A 33 -12.64 -1.31 -3.62
N VAL A 34 -11.50 -1.56 -2.99
CA VAL A 34 -11.06 -0.80 -1.81
C VAL A 34 -10.92 0.66 -2.22
N SER A 35 -11.57 1.55 -1.46
CA SER A 35 -11.40 3.00 -1.68
C SER A 35 -9.92 3.38 -1.52
N PRO A 36 -9.37 4.21 -2.42
CA PRO A 36 -8.00 4.70 -2.29
C PRO A 36 -7.75 5.41 -0.96
N PHE A 37 -6.59 5.17 -0.36
CA PHE A 37 -6.12 5.98 0.75
C PHE A 37 -5.70 7.36 0.25
N HIS A 38 -5.86 8.37 1.10
CA HIS A 38 -5.44 9.74 0.84
C HIS A 38 -4.52 10.22 1.97
N LEU A 39 -3.32 10.66 1.63
CA LEU A 39 -2.35 11.20 2.58
C LEU A 39 -1.81 12.54 2.09
N ALA A 40 -1.94 13.58 2.92
CA ALA A 40 -1.27 14.85 2.74
C ALA A 40 0.01 14.90 3.58
N ILE A 41 1.14 15.27 2.97
CA ILE A 41 2.43 15.40 3.64
C ILE A 41 2.99 16.83 3.48
N PRO A 42 3.69 17.36 4.49
CA PRO A 42 4.42 18.60 4.38
C PRO A 42 5.70 18.44 3.56
N VAL A 43 5.99 19.42 2.70
CA VAL A 43 7.28 19.54 2.01
C VAL A 43 7.83 20.95 2.15
N HIS A 44 9.16 21.06 2.17
CA HIS A 44 9.85 22.35 2.31
C HIS A 44 9.94 23.11 0.96
N ASP A 45 9.98 22.38 -0.16
CA ASP A 45 10.08 22.91 -1.51
C ASP A 45 9.34 22.00 -2.49
N LEU A 46 8.43 22.56 -3.31
CA LEU A 46 7.63 21.78 -4.26
C LEU A 46 8.38 21.39 -5.52
N HIS A 47 9.36 22.18 -5.97
CA HIS A 47 10.18 21.82 -7.12
C HIS A 47 11.05 20.60 -6.78
N VAL A 48 11.66 20.61 -5.60
CA VAL A 48 12.43 19.46 -5.08
C VAL A 48 11.53 18.25 -4.87
N ALA A 49 10.32 18.45 -4.30
CA ALA A 49 9.36 17.37 -4.13
C ALA A 49 8.91 16.76 -5.47
N LYS A 50 8.70 17.57 -6.52
CA LYS A 50 8.36 17.11 -7.87
C LYS A 50 9.46 16.27 -8.50
N ALA A 51 10.70 16.74 -8.43
CA ALA A 51 11.84 15.96 -8.90
C ALA A 51 11.95 14.62 -8.17
N PHE A 52 11.68 14.59 -6.86
CA PHE A 52 11.74 13.35 -6.09
C PHE A 52 10.57 12.41 -6.38
N TYR A 53 9.33 12.83 -6.16
CA TYR A 53 8.16 11.96 -6.30
C TYR A 53 7.83 11.66 -7.77
N GLY A 54 7.96 12.64 -8.66
CA GLY A 54 7.70 12.50 -10.09
C GLY A 54 8.81 11.78 -10.83
N ASP A 55 10.07 12.22 -10.71
CA ASP A 55 11.15 11.69 -11.55
C ASP A 55 11.96 10.58 -10.89
N VAL A 56 12.32 10.72 -9.61
CA VAL A 56 13.12 9.71 -8.89
C VAL A 56 12.25 8.48 -8.57
N MET A 57 11.10 8.69 -7.94
CA MET A 57 10.17 7.60 -7.64
C MET A 57 9.34 7.17 -8.86
N GLY A 58 9.11 8.07 -9.82
CA GLY A 58 8.33 7.78 -11.02
C GLY A 58 6.82 7.68 -10.77
N LEU A 59 6.29 8.46 -9.81
CA LEU A 59 4.86 8.50 -9.54
C LEU A 59 4.15 9.42 -10.55
N PRO A 60 3.06 8.97 -11.20
CA PRO A 60 2.29 9.84 -12.08
C PRO A 60 1.72 11.05 -11.34
N GLU A 61 1.93 12.24 -11.89
CA GLU A 61 1.37 13.48 -11.36
C GLU A 61 -0.14 13.55 -11.55
N GLY A 62 -0.81 14.12 -10.55
CA GLY A 62 -2.21 14.53 -10.61
C GLY A 62 -2.35 16.04 -10.70
N ARG A 63 -3.40 16.57 -10.06
CA ARG A 63 -3.69 18.00 -9.99
C ARG A 63 -2.61 18.71 -9.18
N SER A 64 -2.48 20.02 -9.39
CA SER A 64 -1.49 20.83 -8.68
C SER A 64 -1.95 22.27 -8.50
N SER A 65 -1.24 22.98 -7.63
CA SER A 65 -1.34 24.43 -7.44
C SER A 65 0.03 25.03 -7.15
N THR A 66 0.07 26.33 -6.85
CA THR A 66 1.26 27.01 -6.34
C THR A 66 1.70 26.53 -4.95
N LYS A 67 0.87 25.78 -4.22
CA LYS A 67 1.13 25.32 -2.85
C LYS A 67 0.99 23.82 -2.62
N TRP A 68 0.64 23.02 -3.63
CA TRP A 68 0.56 21.57 -3.48
C TRP A 68 0.62 20.80 -4.82
N GLN A 69 0.92 19.51 -4.75
CA GLN A 69 0.97 18.58 -5.88
C GLN A 69 0.39 17.22 -5.48
N ASP A 70 -0.59 16.72 -6.25
CA ASP A 70 -1.13 15.36 -6.13
C ASP A 70 -0.24 14.37 -6.91
N TYR A 71 -0.13 13.14 -6.42
CA TYR A 71 0.47 11.99 -7.11
C TYR A 71 -0.41 10.75 -6.98
N ASN A 72 -0.40 9.92 -8.02
CA ASN A 72 -0.88 8.55 -7.95
C ASN A 72 0.23 7.65 -7.36
N MET A 73 0.08 7.27 -6.10
CA MET A 73 0.98 6.38 -5.39
C MET A 73 0.40 4.96 -5.36
N PHE A 74 0.58 4.23 -6.47
CA PHE A 74 0.10 2.84 -6.64
C PHE A 74 -1.41 2.69 -6.40
N GLY A 75 -2.20 3.59 -6.98
CA GLY A 75 -3.66 3.63 -6.85
C GLY A 75 -4.17 4.46 -5.66
N ASN A 76 -3.27 4.92 -4.77
CA ASN A 76 -3.59 5.82 -3.66
C ASN A 76 -3.23 7.26 -4.01
N GLN A 77 -3.76 8.23 -3.25
CA GLN A 77 -3.45 9.64 -3.44
C GLN A 77 -2.44 10.11 -2.39
N LEU A 78 -1.26 10.51 -2.86
CA LEU A 78 -0.30 11.27 -2.05
C LEU A 78 -0.39 12.74 -2.46
N VAL A 79 -0.44 13.65 -1.48
CA VAL A 79 -0.46 15.10 -1.74
C VAL A 79 0.69 15.77 -1.00
N ALA A 80 1.64 16.32 -1.74
CA ALA A 80 2.71 17.13 -1.19
C ALA A 80 2.24 18.57 -1.01
N HIS A 81 2.20 19.07 0.22
CA HIS A 81 1.82 20.44 0.57
C HIS A 81 3.04 21.25 0.98
N TRP A 82 3.28 22.39 0.33
CA TRP A 82 4.31 23.31 0.77
C TRP A 82 3.93 23.99 2.08
N VAL A 83 4.80 23.89 3.09
CA VAL A 83 4.58 24.46 4.43
C VAL A 83 5.68 25.43 4.87
N GLY A 84 6.56 25.81 3.95
CA GLY A 84 7.68 26.73 4.19
C GLY A 84 9.04 26.05 4.13
N GLU A 85 10.05 26.82 3.69
CA GLU A 85 11.40 26.34 3.36
C GLU A 85 12.18 25.73 4.53
N ASN A 86 11.79 26.08 5.77
CA ASN A 86 12.43 25.60 6.99
C ASN A 86 11.88 24.26 7.49
N TYR A 87 10.84 23.71 6.86
CA TYR A 87 10.27 22.45 7.32
C TYR A 87 11.26 21.30 7.19
N ARG A 88 11.39 20.49 8.24
CA ARG A 88 12.12 19.21 8.23
C ARG A 88 11.29 18.17 8.97
N GLY A 89 11.16 16.99 8.38
CA GLY A 89 10.40 15.89 8.94
C GLY A 89 10.97 15.45 10.30
N PRO A 90 10.11 15.14 11.29
CA PRO A 90 10.57 14.59 12.56
C PRO A 90 11.15 13.18 12.35
N ALA A 91 12.21 12.86 13.10
CA ALA A 91 12.86 11.56 13.07
C ALA A 91 12.95 10.99 14.50
N PHE A 92 12.08 10.02 14.79
CA PHE A 92 12.16 9.15 15.96
C PHE A 92 12.46 7.73 15.48
N TYR A 93 13.00 6.87 16.33
CA TYR A 93 13.38 5.51 15.96
C TYR A 93 12.90 4.50 16.99
N ASN A 94 12.44 3.35 16.52
CA ASN A 94 12.10 2.20 17.35
C ASN A 94 12.84 0.95 16.82
N PRO A 95 13.40 0.11 17.70
CA PRO A 95 14.04 -1.13 17.29
C PRO A 95 12.98 -2.14 16.81
N VAL A 96 13.17 -2.71 15.63
CA VAL A 96 12.35 -3.79 15.07
C VAL A 96 13.26 -4.76 14.33
N ASP A 97 13.33 -6.01 14.80
CA ASP A 97 14.14 -7.08 14.16
C ASP A 97 15.63 -6.70 13.97
N GLY A 98 16.17 -5.88 14.87
CA GLY A 98 17.55 -5.37 14.79
C GLY A 98 17.74 -4.08 14.00
N ASP A 99 16.70 -3.58 13.33
CA ASP A 99 16.71 -2.30 12.62
C ASP A 99 16.15 -1.15 13.46
N GLU A 100 16.76 0.03 13.35
CA GLU A 100 16.21 1.28 13.88
C GLU A 100 15.16 1.85 12.91
N VAL A 101 13.90 1.45 13.09
CA VAL A 101 12.80 1.85 12.19
C VAL A 101 12.39 3.29 12.45
N PRO A 102 12.46 4.19 11.45
CA PRO A 102 12.12 5.60 11.63
C PRO A 102 10.60 5.79 11.74
N VAL A 103 10.15 6.70 12.61
CA VAL A 103 8.75 7.07 12.83
C VAL A 103 8.61 8.60 12.89
N PRO A 104 7.56 9.20 12.28
CA PRO A 104 6.56 8.56 11.43
C PRO A 104 7.13 8.19 10.05
N HIS A 105 6.59 7.12 9.46
CA HIS A 105 6.80 6.75 8.07
C HIS A 105 5.47 6.41 7.39
N PHE A 106 5.46 6.42 6.05
CA PHE A 106 4.31 6.01 5.26
C PHE A 106 4.75 5.30 3.98
N GLY A 107 3.84 4.58 3.35
CA GLY A 107 4.04 4.04 2.01
C GLY A 107 3.07 2.91 1.72
N ILE A 108 3.45 1.97 0.87
CA ILE A 108 2.54 0.98 0.29
C ILE A 108 3.01 -0.44 0.60
N ALA A 109 2.07 -1.30 0.97
CA ALA A 109 2.22 -2.75 0.90
C ALA A 109 2.03 -3.20 -0.56
N LEU A 110 3.16 -3.37 -1.26
CA LEU A 110 3.25 -3.70 -2.68
C LEU A 110 3.19 -5.21 -2.92
N THR A 111 3.06 -5.58 -4.19
CA THR A 111 3.50 -6.91 -4.65
C THR A 111 5.04 -7.00 -4.63
N VAL A 112 5.58 -8.22 -4.54
CA VAL A 112 7.04 -8.46 -4.55
C VAL A 112 7.69 -7.88 -5.82
N ASP A 113 7.07 -8.05 -6.99
CA ASP A 113 7.58 -7.51 -8.26
C ASP A 113 7.62 -5.97 -8.26
N GLN A 114 6.56 -5.32 -7.78
CA GLN A 114 6.53 -3.86 -7.64
C GLN A 114 7.58 -3.36 -6.64
N PHE A 115 7.78 -4.09 -5.53
CA PHE A 115 8.82 -3.76 -4.56
C PHE A 115 10.21 -3.76 -5.19
N HIS A 116 10.60 -4.85 -5.86
CA HIS A 116 11.92 -4.93 -6.51
C HIS A 116 12.07 -3.93 -7.67
N THR A 117 11.00 -3.66 -8.41
CA THR A 117 10.99 -2.64 -9.47
C THR A 117 11.25 -1.25 -8.89
N LEU A 118 10.59 -0.89 -7.79
CA LEU A 118 10.80 0.39 -7.12
C LEU A 118 12.19 0.47 -6.50
N ALA A 119 12.63 -0.58 -5.80
CA ALA A 119 13.96 -0.66 -5.19
C ALA A 119 15.07 -0.42 -6.22
N GLY A 120 15.06 -1.16 -7.34
CA GLY A 120 16.06 -1.01 -8.40
C GLY A 120 16.03 0.38 -9.07
N ARG A 121 14.85 1.01 -9.19
CA ARG A 121 14.74 2.40 -9.65
C ARG A 121 15.42 3.37 -8.68
N LEU A 122 15.15 3.24 -7.39
CA LEU A 122 15.68 4.11 -6.35
C LEU A 122 17.22 3.96 -6.25
N GLU A 123 17.72 2.73 -6.31
CA GLU A 123 19.16 2.44 -6.38
C GLU A 123 19.81 3.09 -7.61
N ALA A 124 19.21 2.92 -8.80
CA ALA A 124 19.72 3.51 -10.04
C ALA A 124 19.71 5.05 -10.02
N LYS A 125 18.86 5.66 -9.20
CA LYS A 125 18.80 7.11 -8.98
C LYS A 125 19.68 7.58 -7.81
N GLY A 126 20.38 6.68 -7.13
CA GLY A 126 21.29 7.01 -6.03
C GLY A 126 20.57 7.43 -4.75
N VAL A 127 19.35 6.95 -4.51
CA VAL A 127 18.64 7.19 -3.25
C VAL A 127 19.34 6.44 -2.12
N ALA A 128 19.67 7.14 -1.04
CA ALA A 128 20.22 6.55 0.16
C ALA A 128 19.12 5.88 0.98
N PHE A 129 19.27 4.59 1.25
CA PHE A 129 18.38 3.86 2.14
C PHE A 129 18.82 4.01 3.60
N ILE A 130 17.85 4.19 4.49
CA ILE A 130 18.03 4.06 5.94
C ILE A 130 18.11 2.57 6.29
N ILE A 131 17.21 1.78 5.71
CA ILE A 131 17.20 0.32 5.76
C ILE A 131 17.16 -0.17 4.32
N ASN A 132 18.22 -0.86 3.89
CA ASN A 132 18.34 -1.38 2.52
C ASN A 132 17.25 -2.42 2.22
N PRO A 133 16.86 -2.58 0.94
CA PRO A 133 15.94 -3.64 0.53
C PRO A 133 16.43 -5.02 0.97
N HIS A 134 15.69 -5.68 1.84
CA HIS A 134 16.00 -7.05 2.28
C HIS A 134 14.74 -7.79 2.76
N LEU A 135 14.86 -9.10 2.90
CA LEU A 135 13.82 -9.99 3.44
C LEU A 135 13.97 -10.06 4.97
N ARG A 136 12.89 -9.81 5.71
CA ARG A 136 12.84 -9.97 7.16
C ARG A 136 11.79 -10.98 7.59
N PHE A 137 11.96 -11.52 8.80
CA PHE A 137 11.10 -12.57 9.37
C PHE A 137 11.00 -13.86 8.53
N GLU A 138 12.10 -14.31 7.91
CA GLU A 138 12.12 -15.50 7.04
C GLU A 138 11.49 -16.74 7.71
N GLY A 139 10.62 -17.44 6.97
CA GLY A 139 9.86 -18.61 7.41
C GLY A 139 8.72 -18.33 8.39
N ARG A 140 8.48 -17.07 8.78
CA ARG A 140 7.40 -16.69 9.71
C ARG A 140 6.19 -16.12 8.95
N PRO A 141 4.99 -16.06 9.55
CA PRO A 141 3.82 -15.44 8.90
C PRO A 141 4.05 -14.00 8.45
N GLY A 142 4.92 -13.25 9.14
CA GLY A 142 5.29 -11.87 8.81
C GLY A 142 6.38 -11.70 7.76
N GLU A 143 6.83 -12.78 7.12
CA GLU A 143 7.90 -12.75 6.12
C GLU A 143 7.57 -11.72 5.03
N GLN A 144 8.47 -10.75 4.88
CA GLN A 144 8.25 -9.63 3.98
C GLN A 144 9.56 -9.00 3.54
N TRP A 145 9.54 -8.47 2.32
CA TRP A 145 10.53 -7.49 1.88
C TRP A 145 10.22 -6.14 2.50
N THR A 146 11.25 -5.39 2.86
CA THR A 146 11.11 -4.04 3.40
C THR A 146 12.26 -3.15 2.93
N MET A 147 11.99 -1.85 2.77
CA MET A 147 13.00 -0.82 2.56
C MET A 147 12.52 0.50 3.16
N PHE A 148 13.47 1.28 3.67
CA PHE A 148 13.20 2.59 4.24
C PHE A 148 14.15 3.64 3.66
N PHE A 149 13.61 4.82 3.34
CA PHE A 149 14.37 5.97 2.86
C PHE A 149 13.63 7.27 3.20
N GLN A 150 14.25 8.41 2.89
CA GLN A 150 13.66 9.73 3.10
C GLN A 150 13.40 10.45 1.79
N ASP A 151 12.36 11.27 1.77
CA ASP A 151 12.25 12.35 0.81
C ASP A 151 13.20 13.52 1.18
N PRO A 152 13.40 14.50 0.28
CA PRO A 152 14.23 15.67 0.57
C PRO A 152 13.73 16.56 1.71
N SER A 153 12.48 16.43 2.13
CA SER A 153 11.91 17.17 3.27
C SER A 153 12.09 16.43 4.60
N GLY A 154 12.69 15.24 4.60
CA GLY A 154 12.89 14.42 5.80
C GLY A 154 11.68 13.57 6.17
N ASN A 155 10.68 13.45 5.30
CA ASN A 155 9.61 12.50 5.49
C ASN A 155 10.13 11.08 5.23
N HIS A 156 9.88 10.15 6.16
CA HIS A 156 10.31 8.75 5.99
C HIS A 156 9.28 7.95 5.20
N LEU A 157 9.77 7.08 4.33
CA LEU A 157 8.96 6.19 3.54
C LEU A 157 9.30 4.74 3.84
N GLU A 158 8.28 3.90 4.05
CA GLU A 158 8.40 2.44 4.07
C GLU A 158 7.67 1.88 2.86
N PHE A 159 8.36 1.08 2.07
CA PHE A 159 7.69 0.17 1.14
C PHE A 159 7.98 -1.25 1.58
N LYS A 160 6.95 -2.09 1.52
CA LYS A 160 7.06 -3.50 1.91
C LYS A 160 6.26 -4.38 0.99
N ALA A 161 6.63 -5.65 0.92
CA ALA A 161 5.87 -6.67 0.21
C ALA A 161 5.88 -7.97 1.00
N MET A 162 4.71 -8.43 1.43
CA MET A 162 4.58 -9.76 2.05
C MET A 162 4.92 -10.83 1.01
N THR A 163 5.66 -11.87 1.39
CA THR A 163 5.87 -13.02 0.50
C THR A 163 4.58 -13.82 0.31
N ASN A 164 3.72 -13.82 1.34
CA ASN A 164 2.32 -14.22 1.25
C ASN A 164 1.38 -13.02 1.53
N PRO A 165 0.71 -12.44 0.51
CA PRO A 165 -0.18 -11.29 0.66
C PRO A 165 -1.33 -11.48 1.65
N GLU A 166 -1.81 -12.72 1.85
CA GLU A 166 -2.90 -13.01 2.81
C GLU A 166 -2.49 -12.75 4.25
N ASN A 167 -1.18 -12.70 4.53
CA ASN A 167 -0.64 -12.50 5.86
C ASN A 167 -0.52 -11.03 6.27
N LEU A 168 -0.82 -10.06 5.40
CA LEU A 168 -0.65 -8.63 5.73
C LEU A 168 -1.40 -8.22 7.01
N PHE A 169 -2.56 -8.85 7.27
CA PHE A 169 -3.42 -8.57 8.42
C PHE A 169 -3.55 -9.75 9.39
N ILE A 170 -2.68 -10.77 9.27
CA ILE A 170 -2.75 -11.92 10.17
C ILE A 170 -2.40 -11.49 11.60
N LYS A 171 -3.25 -11.89 12.55
CA LYS A 171 -3.04 -11.57 13.97
C LYS A 171 -2.12 -12.59 14.63
N TYR A 172 -0.93 -12.18 15.03
CA TYR A 172 -0.03 -12.91 15.91
C TYR A 172 0.94 -11.94 16.59
N ASN A 173 1.59 -12.37 17.67
CA ASN A 173 2.59 -11.55 18.36
C ASN A 173 3.98 -11.89 17.81
N VAL A 174 4.73 -10.88 17.39
CA VAL A 174 6.17 -11.03 17.14
C VAL A 174 6.84 -11.09 18.51
N ALA A 175 7.57 -12.17 18.80
CA ALA A 175 8.36 -12.25 20.03
C ALA A 175 9.46 -11.19 19.96
N GLU A 176 9.56 -10.34 20.99
CA GLU A 176 10.68 -9.42 21.15
C GLU A 176 11.94 -10.27 21.39
N GLY A 177 12.92 -10.11 20.50
CA GLY A 177 14.24 -10.74 20.60
C GLY A 177 15.22 -9.86 21.34
#